data_AF-A0A0P1FXP6-F1
#
_entry.id   AF-A0A0P1FXP6-F1
#
_cell.length_a   1.000
_cell.length_b   1.000
_cell.length_c   1.000
_cell.angle_alpha   90.00
_cell.angle_beta   90.00
_cell.angle_gamma   90.00
#
_symmetry.space_group_name_H-M   'P 1'
#
loop_
_entity.id
_entity.type
_entity.pdbx_description
1 polymer ?
#
loop_
_entity_poly.entity_id
_entity_poly.type
_entity_poly.pdbx_seq_one_letter_code
_entity_poly.pdbx_strand_id
1 'polypeptide(L)'
;MKLPEFKIVLEPRSEDAISAQGFDWADDDVGTRSKVGGAADLPAEVALPNCPSCTVAMTFVSQLDSIGDSICFADAGLLFTFVCFDCFEAASIIHSS
;
A
#
# COMPACT_ATOMS: atom_id res chain seq x y z
N MET A 1 15.77 0.66 8.32
CA MET A 1 15.14 1.75 9.10
C MET A 1 13.70 1.37 9.37
N LYS A 2 13.05 1.86 10.45
CA LYS A 2 11.60 1.69 10.66
C LYS A 2 10.96 3.05 10.82
N LEU A 3 9.99 3.36 9.96
CA LEU A 3 9.20 4.59 10.05
C LEU A 3 8.07 4.41 11.08
N PRO A 4 7.73 5.44 11.87
CA PRO A 4 6.52 5.40 12.70
C PRO A 4 5.28 5.31 11.82
N GLU A 5 4.22 4.72 12.36
CA GLU A 5 2.97 4.50 11.63
C GLU A 5 2.08 5.75 11.64
N PHE A 6 1.53 6.09 10.47
CA PHE A 6 0.50 7.11 10.30
C PHE A 6 -0.61 6.57 9.40
N LYS A 7 -1.85 6.67 9.86
CA LYS A 7 -3.02 6.30 9.05
C LYS A 7 -3.19 7.28 7.89
N ILE A 8 -3.49 6.77 6.70
CA ILE A 8 -3.92 7.56 5.54
C ILE A 8 -5.45 7.47 5.46
N VAL A 9 -6.13 8.61 5.43
CA VAL A 9 -7.58 8.69 5.23
C VAL A 9 -7.83 9.40 3.91
N LEU A 10 -8.47 8.70 2.97
CA LEU A 10 -8.81 9.25 1.65
C LEU A 10 -10.09 10.09 1.77
N GLU A 11 -9.94 11.40 1.66
CA GLU A 11 -11.08 12.32 1.58
C GLU A 11 -11.42 12.56 0.10
N PRO A 12 -12.59 12.11 -0.40
CA PRO A 12 -12.96 12.31 -1.80
C PRO A 12 -13.16 13.79 -2.11
N ARG A 13 -12.72 14.23 -3.30
CA ARG A 13 -12.74 15.65 -3.73
C ARG A 13 -13.62 15.93 -4.95
N SER A 14 -14.32 14.92 -5.47
CA SER A 14 -15.22 15.02 -6.61
C SER A 14 -16.34 13.99 -6.52
N GLU A 15 -17.41 14.18 -7.29
CA GLU A 15 -18.49 13.19 -7.44
C GLU A 15 -17.97 11.85 -7.97
N ASP A 16 -17.02 11.88 -8.91
CA ASP A 16 -16.35 10.67 -9.42
C ASP A 16 -15.59 9.94 -8.31
N ALA A 17 -14.89 10.67 -7.43
CA ALA A 17 -14.15 10.08 -6.32
C ALA A 17 -15.08 9.50 -5.24
N ILE A 18 -16.23 10.15 -4.99
CA ILE A 18 -17.28 9.62 -4.10
C ILE A 18 -17.83 8.32 -4.68
N SER A 19 -18.13 8.32 -5.99
CA SER A 19 -18.75 7.18 -6.67
C SER A 19 -17.79 5.99 -6.82
N ALA A 20 -16.48 6.24 -6.83
CA ALA A 20 -15.46 5.20 -6.91
C ALA A 20 -15.15 4.53 -5.55
N GLN A 21 -15.59 5.13 -4.43
CA GLN A 21 -15.37 4.59 -3.09
C GLN A 21 -16.42 3.56 -2.71
N GLY A 22 -15.96 2.47 -2.10
CA GLY A 22 -16.81 1.41 -1.53
C GLY A 22 -16.83 0.14 -2.36
N PHE A 23 -17.14 -0.96 -1.68
CA PHE A 23 -17.21 -2.31 -2.23
C PHE A 23 -18.58 -2.90 -1.95
N ASP A 24 -19.14 -3.59 -2.94
CA ASP A 24 -20.43 -4.27 -2.78
C ASP A 24 -20.32 -5.53 -1.90
N TRP A 25 -19.16 -6.19 -1.90
CA TRP A 25 -18.98 -7.53 -1.33
C TRP A 25 -17.71 -7.74 -0.49
N ALA A 26 -16.92 -6.69 -0.27
CA ALA A 26 -15.68 -6.81 0.49
C ALA A 26 -15.93 -6.72 2.01
N ASP A 27 -14.96 -7.18 2.79
CA ASP A 27 -14.96 -7.01 4.25
C ASP A 27 -14.93 -5.51 4.64
N ASP A 28 -15.49 -5.20 5.81
CA ASP A 28 -15.66 -3.82 6.30
C ASP A 28 -14.35 -3.02 6.44
N ASP A 29 -13.21 -3.69 6.55
CA ASP A 29 -11.91 -3.05 6.70
C ASP A 29 -11.26 -2.67 5.37
N VAL A 30 -11.71 -3.23 4.24
CA VAL A 30 -11.21 -2.90 2.90
C VAL A 30 -11.49 -1.43 2.56
N GLY A 31 -10.46 -0.75 2.04
CA GLY A 31 -10.46 0.69 1.79
C GLY A 31 -9.99 1.53 2.98
N THR A 32 -9.76 0.92 4.14
CA THR A 32 -9.37 1.63 5.36
C THR A 32 -7.96 1.29 5.87
N ARG A 33 -7.27 0.34 5.21
CA ARG A 33 -5.97 -0.20 5.63
C ARG A 33 -4.77 0.61 5.14
N SER A 34 -4.99 1.78 4.54
CA SER A 34 -3.90 2.63 4.03
C SER A 34 -3.09 3.27 5.18
N LYS A 35 -1.76 3.19 5.10
CA LYS A 35 -0.84 3.76 6.11
C LYS A 35 0.54 4.10 5.54
N VAL A 36 1.23 5.02 6.21
CA VAL A 36 2.66 5.29 6.07
C VAL A 36 3.39 4.68 7.25
N GLY A 37 4.50 4.01 7.02
CA GLY A 37 5.35 3.42 8.05
C GLY A 37 4.63 2.33 8.86
N GLY A 38 5.19 2.00 10.03
CA GLY A 38 4.73 0.87 10.82
C GLY A 38 5.27 -0.47 10.30
N ALA A 39 4.50 -1.53 10.47
CA ALA A 39 4.75 -2.81 9.84
C ALA A 39 3.89 -2.92 8.58
N ALA A 40 4.45 -3.43 7.47
CA ALA A 40 3.67 -3.75 6.30
C ALA A 40 2.71 -4.90 6.62
N ASP A 41 1.46 -4.81 6.17
CA ASP A 41 0.48 -5.90 6.28
C ASP A 41 0.69 -6.92 5.14
N LEU A 42 1.95 -7.32 4.97
CA LEU A 42 2.44 -8.25 3.95
C LEU A 42 2.82 -9.56 4.65
N PRO A 43 2.46 -10.74 4.10
CA PRO A 43 2.88 -12.01 4.67
C PRO A 43 4.41 -12.13 4.74
N ALA A 44 4.93 -12.83 5.75
CA ALA A 44 6.36 -12.94 6.00
C ALA A 44 7.11 -13.68 4.87
N GLU A 45 6.40 -14.48 4.07
CA GLU A 45 6.92 -15.23 2.94
C GLU A 45 7.17 -14.35 1.71
N VAL A 46 6.57 -13.15 1.65
CA VAL A 46 6.75 -12.24 0.53
C VAL A 46 8.11 -11.55 0.65
N ALA A 47 8.98 -11.81 -0.31
CA ALA A 47 10.30 -11.20 -0.36
C ALA A 47 10.19 -9.68 -0.60
N LEU A 48 10.80 -8.90 0.30
CA LEU A 48 10.91 -7.44 0.13
C LEU A 48 11.91 -7.11 -0.99
N PRO A 49 11.70 -6.00 -1.73
CA PRO A 49 12.58 -5.64 -2.83
C PRO A 49 13.95 -5.20 -2.31
N ASN A 50 14.99 -5.61 -3.03
CA ASN A 50 16.33 -5.05 -2.89
C ASN A 50 16.52 -3.87 -3.85
N CYS A 51 17.28 -2.87 -3.42
CA CYS A 51 17.63 -1.72 -4.24
C CYS A 51 18.44 -2.15 -5.47
N PRO A 52 18.04 -1.82 -6.71
CA PRO A 52 18.81 -2.20 -7.89
C PRO A 52 20.20 -1.56 -7.95
N SER A 53 20.41 -0.40 -7.32
CA SER A 53 21.73 0.26 -7.27
C SER A 53 22.70 -0.34 -6.24
N CYS A 54 22.27 -0.60 -5.00
CA CYS A 54 23.17 -1.04 -3.92
C CYS A 54 22.89 -2.44 -3.38
N THR A 55 21.87 -3.13 -3.87
CA THR A 55 21.44 -4.49 -3.49
C THR A 55 20.96 -4.67 -2.04
N VAL A 56 20.94 -3.60 -1.25
CA VAL A 56 20.41 -3.61 0.13
C VAL A 56 18.89 -3.67 0.12
N ALA A 57 18.32 -4.39 1.10
CA ALA A 57 16.88 -4.46 1.32
C ALA A 57 16.28 -3.06 1.54
N MET A 58 15.20 -2.76 0.81
CA MET A 58 14.55 -1.45 0.86
C MET A 58 13.68 -1.31 2.13
N THR A 59 13.49 -0.07 2.57
CA THR A 59 12.64 0.24 3.73
C THR A 59 11.19 0.38 3.27
N PHE A 60 10.27 -0.32 3.92
CA PHE A 60 8.82 -0.10 3.74
C PHE A 60 8.44 1.34 4.07
N VAL A 61 7.70 1.99 3.17
CA VAL A 61 7.27 3.39 3.32
C VAL A 61 5.78 3.51 3.49
N SER A 62 4.98 2.86 2.66
CA SER A 62 3.52 2.93 2.77
C SER A 62 2.83 1.73 2.18
N GLN A 63 1.60 1.49 2.61
CA GLN A 63 0.64 0.68 1.88
C GLN A 63 -0.58 1.53 1.56
N LEU A 64 -1.10 1.36 0.35
CA LEU A 64 -2.34 1.93 -0.12
C LEU A 64 -3.33 0.80 -0.36
N ASP A 65 -4.53 1.01 0.15
CA ASP A 65 -5.63 0.08 -0.01
C ASP A 65 -6.34 0.26 -1.35
N SER A 66 -7.03 -0.79 -1.78
CA SER A 66 -8.04 -0.69 -2.83
C SER A 66 -9.13 0.29 -2.38
N ILE A 67 -9.71 1.07 -3.31
CA ILE A 67 -10.61 2.18 -2.96
C ILE A 67 -12.09 1.78 -3.08
N GLY A 68 -12.40 0.98 -4.10
CA GLY A 68 -13.72 0.44 -4.37
C GLY A 68 -13.69 -0.52 -5.56
N ASP A 69 -14.84 -1.07 -5.94
CA ASP A 69 -14.92 -2.08 -7.02
C ASP A 69 -14.35 -1.58 -8.37
N SER A 70 -14.42 -0.26 -8.60
CA SER A 70 -13.89 0.39 -9.80
C SER A 70 -12.39 0.68 -9.76
N ILE A 71 -11.80 0.80 -8.56
CA ILE A 71 -10.38 1.09 -8.33
C ILE A 71 -9.87 0.08 -7.30
N CYS A 72 -9.69 -1.14 -7.79
CA CYS A 72 -9.34 -2.30 -6.98
C CYS A 72 -7.99 -2.88 -7.41
N PHE A 73 -7.11 -3.14 -6.45
CA PHE A 73 -5.84 -3.82 -6.70
C PHE A 73 -6.07 -5.32 -6.65
N ALA A 74 -6.25 -5.94 -7.81
CA ALA A 74 -6.61 -7.36 -7.93
C ALA A 74 -7.88 -7.69 -7.14
N ASP A 75 -7.82 -8.59 -6.15
CA ASP A 75 -8.96 -8.99 -5.32
C ASP A 75 -8.92 -8.28 -3.97
N ALA A 76 -9.29 -6.99 -3.97
CA ALA A 76 -9.25 -6.11 -2.78
C ALA A 76 -7.87 -6.07 -2.09
N GLY A 77 -6.79 -6.09 -2.89
CA GLY A 77 -5.41 -6.11 -2.42
C GLY A 77 -4.88 -4.76 -1.97
N LEU A 78 -3.60 -4.78 -1.59
CA LEU A 78 -2.84 -3.65 -1.10
C LEU A 78 -1.64 -3.37 -2.01
N LEU A 79 -1.36 -2.11 -2.29
CA LEU A 79 -0.15 -1.62 -2.94
C LEU A 79 0.86 -1.19 -1.88
N PHE A 80 1.99 -1.86 -1.80
CA PHE A 80 3.08 -1.56 -0.87
C PHE A 80 4.19 -0.81 -1.61
N THR A 81 4.77 0.20 -0.96
CA THR A 81 5.88 0.99 -1.48
C THR A 81 7.10 0.89 -0.58
N PHE A 82 8.27 0.91 -1.21
CA PHE A 82 9.56 0.73 -0.56
C PHE A 82 10.56 1.74 -1.10
N VAL A 83 11.45 2.24 -0.24
CA VAL A 83 12.50 3.19 -0.61
C VAL A 83 13.84 2.75 -0.06
N CYS A 84 14.88 2.84 -0.89
CA CYS A 84 16.26 2.82 -0.43
C CYS A 84 16.67 4.24 -0.06
N PHE A 85 16.94 4.53 1.21
CA PHE A 85 17.31 5.88 1.64
C PHE A 85 18.76 6.26 1.35
N ASP A 86 19.59 5.30 0.93
CA ASP A 86 20.97 5.57 0.51
C ASP A 86 21.04 5.97 -0.97
N CYS A 87 20.22 5.34 -1.83
CA CYS A 87 20.21 5.57 -3.27
C CYS A 87 19.00 6.38 -3.78
N PHE A 88 17.99 6.61 -2.92
CA PHE A 88 16.70 7.23 -3.26
C PHE A 88 15.93 6.56 -4.41
N GLU A 89 16.15 5.26 -4.59
CA GLU A 89 15.33 4.44 -5.49
C GLU A 89 14.06 3.96 -4.77
N ALA A 90 13.00 3.76 -5.53
CA ALA A 90 11.72 3.26 -5.02
C ALA A 90 11.28 2.01 -5.78
N ALA A 91 10.59 1.12 -5.06
CA ALA A 91 9.94 -0.06 -5.62
C ALA A 91 8.53 -0.19 -5.07
N SER A 92 7.67 -0.93 -5.76
CA SER A 92 6.31 -1.22 -5.29
C SER A 92 5.89 -2.64 -5.63
N ILE A 93 5.02 -3.20 -4.79
CA ILE A 93 4.46 -4.54 -4.92
C ILE A 93 2.97 -4.45 -4.67
N ILE A 94 2.15 -5.10 -5.50
CA ILE A 94 0.74 -5.34 -5.19
C ILE A 94 0.62 -6.76 -4.64
N HIS A 95 -0.12 -6.93 -3.55
CA HIS A 95 -0.46 -8.23 -2.99
C HIS A 95 -1.94 -8.29 -2.62
N SER A 96 -2.61 -9.36 -3.05
CA SER A 96 -3.96 -9.75 -2.66
C SER A 96 -3.90 -11.20 -2.17
N SER A 97 -4.59 -11.49 -1.07
CA SER A 97 -4.64 -12.80 -0.42
C SER A 97 -5.85 -13.60 -0.85
#